data_AF-A0A6J0GEG0-F1
#
_entry.id   AF-A0A6J0GEG0-F1
#
_cell.length_a   1.000
_cell.length_b   1.000
_cell.length_c   1.000
_cell.angle_alpha   90.00
_cell.angle_beta   90.00
_cell.angle_gamma   90.00
#
_symmetry.space_group_name_H-M   'P 1'
#
loop_
_entity.id
_entity.type
_entity.pdbx_description
1 polymer ?
#
loop_
_entity_poly.entity_id
_entity_poly.type
_entity_poly.pdbx_seq_one_letter_code
_entity_poly.pdbx_strand_id
1 'polypeptide(L)'
;MILIARAYDTGVNLAADRAQDWKEALHWYNAALNMTDYDEGGEYDGTQDEPRYLLLAREAEMLMTGGFHLDKDPQRSGELYTEAAEAAMEAMKGRLANQYYQKAEEAWAMMEE
;
A
#
# COMPACT_ATOMS: atom_id res chain seq x y z
N MET A 1 -0.05 -13.58 2.92
CA MET A 1 -1.11 -12.55 2.83
C MET A 1 -0.91 -11.66 1.61
N ILE A 2 0.31 -11.18 1.37
CA ILE A 2 0.69 -10.40 0.18
C ILE A 2 0.25 -11.04 -1.15
N LEU A 3 0.39 -12.36 -1.34
CA LEU A 3 -0.04 -13.03 -2.58
C LEU A 3 -1.55 -12.89 -2.84
N ILE A 4 -2.37 -12.92 -1.78
CA ILE A 4 -3.83 -12.75 -1.89
C ILE A 4 -4.15 -11.29 -2.19
N ALA A 5 -3.49 -10.36 -1.50
CA ALA A 5 -3.62 -8.93 -1.75
C ALA A 5 -3.31 -8.59 -3.22
N ARG A 6 -2.18 -9.08 -3.75
CA ARG A 6 -1.77 -8.89 -5.16
C ARG A 6 -2.74 -9.50 -6.17
N ALA A 7 -3.38 -10.63 -5.84
CA ALA A 7 -4.37 -11.23 -6.72
C ALA A 7 -5.60 -10.33 -6.86
N TYR A 8 -6.10 -9.79 -5.75
CA TYR A 8 -7.19 -8.82 -5.75
C TYR A 8 -6.81 -7.45 -6.33
N ASP A 9 -5.56 -7.03 -6.13
CA ASP A 9 -4.98 -5.80 -6.67
C ASP A 9 -4.92 -5.84 -8.20
N THR A 10 -4.36 -6.91 -8.77
CA THR A 10 -4.05 -7.01 -10.21
C THR A 10 -5.12 -7.74 -11.03
N GLY A 11 -6.02 -8.48 -10.37
CA GLY A 11 -6.95 -9.40 -11.01
C GLY A 11 -6.32 -10.71 -11.51
N VAL A 12 -5.01 -10.90 -11.34
CA VAL A 12 -4.27 -12.09 -11.80
C VAL A 12 -4.26 -13.14 -10.70
N ASN A 13 -4.33 -14.44 -11.07
CA ASN A 13 -4.38 -15.57 -10.12
C ASN A 13 -5.62 -15.58 -9.20
N LEU A 14 -6.67 -14.84 -9.56
CA LEU A 14 -7.99 -15.00 -8.95
C LEU A 14 -8.69 -16.25 -9.49
N ALA A 15 -9.52 -16.85 -8.65
CA ALA A 15 -10.43 -17.90 -9.08
C ALA A 15 -11.44 -17.35 -10.11
N ALA A 16 -11.98 -18.22 -10.97
CA ALA A 16 -12.82 -17.80 -12.10
C ALA A 16 -14.14 -17.09 -11.69
N ASP A 17 -14.55 -17.25 -10.43
CA ASP A 17 -15.72 -16.61 -9.81
C ASP A 17 -15.40 -15.29 -9.10
N ARG A 18 -14.12 -14.87 -9.09
CA ARG A 18 -13.67 -13.64 -8.42
C ARG A 18 -13.18 -12.62 -9.44
N ALA A 19 -13.31 -11.36 -9.08
CA ALA A 19 -12.84 -10.23 -9.87
C ALA A 19 -11.90 -9.36 -9.04
N GLN A 20 -11.16 -8.50 -9.74
CA GLN A 20 -10.32 -7.48 -9.15
C GLN A 20 -11.15 -6.61 -8.18
N ASP A 21 -10.66 -6.46 -6.95
CA ASP A 21 -11.36 -5.77 -5.87
C ASP A 21 -10.34 -5.10 -4.95
N TRP A 22 -10.29 -3.78 -4.99
CA TRP A 22 -9.32 -3.02 -4.22
C TRP A 22 -9.70 -2.87 -2.74
N LYS A 23 -10.98 -3.06 -2.37
CA LYS A 23 -11.36 -3.13 -0.95
C LYS A 23 -10.79 -4.39 -0.32
N GLU A 24 -10.87 -5.53 -1.01
CA GLU A 24 -10.21 -6.77 -0.57
C GLU A 24 -8.68 -6.64 -0.58
N ALA A 25 -8.10 -6.06 -1.62
CA ALA A 25 -6.64 -5.87 -1.70
C ALA A 25 -6.12 -5.04 -0.51
N LEU A 26 -6.75 -3.90 -0.21
CA LEU A 26 -6.42 -3.06 0.95
C LEU A 26 -6.52 -3.82 2.26
N HIS A 27 -7.60 -4.59 2.46
CA HIS A 27 -7.75 -5.40 3.68
C HIS A 27 -6.58 -6.37 3.87
N TRP A 28 -6.16 -7.06 2.80
CA TRP A 28 -5.06 -8.02 2.87
C TRP A 28 -3.68 -7.37 2.97
N TYR A 29 -3.45 -6.21 2.34
CA TYR A 29 -2.21 -5.44 2.51
C TYR A 29 -2.10 -4.89 3.94
N ASN A 30 -3.17 -4.32 4.48
CA ASN A 30 -3.19 -3.79 5.84
C ASN A 30 -2.97 -4.90 6.87
N ALA A 31 -3.61 -6.05 6.67
CA ALA A 31 -3.43 -7.20 7.54
C ALA A 31 -1.99 -7.75 7.45
N ALA A 32 -1.33 -7.70 6.28
CA ALA A 32 0.08 -8.07 6.15
C ALA A 32 0.99 -7.09 6.92
N LEU A 33 0.77 -5.79 6.78
CA LEU A 33 1.51 -4.73 7.49
C LEU A 33 1.39 -4.86 9.02
N ASN A 34 0.18 -5.13 9.53
CA ASN A 34 -0.04 -5.29 10.96
C ASN A 34 0.52 -6.61 11.53
N MET A 35 0.75 -7.64 10.69
CA MET A 35 1.35 -8.90 11.14
C MET A 35 2.89 -8.85 11.15
N THR A 36 3.52 -8.05 10.27
CA THR A 36 4.99 -7.91 10.27
C THR A 36 5.53 -7.22 11.52
N ASP A 37 4.71 -6.44 12.22
CA ASP A 37 5.10 -5.80 13.49
C ASP A 37 5.17 -6.80 14.67
N TYR A 38 4.65 -8.03 14.52
CA TYR A 38 4.62 -9.04 15.58
C TYR A 38 5.73 -10.11 15.48
N ASP A 39 6.56 -10.08 14.44
CA ASP A 39 7.65 -11.04 14.21
C ASP A 39 9.05 -10.41 14.39
N GLU A 40 9.27 -9.75 15.54
CA GLU A 40 10.61 -9.39 16.06
C GLU A 40 11.46 -10.64 16.42
N GLY A 41 11.16 -11.80 15.83
CA GLY A 41 11.71 -13.12 16.13
C GLY A 41 12.66 -13.69 15.07
N GLY A 42 13.18 -12.89 14.15
CA GLY A 42 14.49 -13.11 13.53
C GLY A 42 14.78 -14.43 12.79
N GLU A 43 13.80 -15.21 12.34
CA GLU A 43 14.07 -16.39 11.49
C GLU A 43 12.94 -16.64 10.45
N TYR A 44 13.16 -16.23 9.19
CA TYR A 44 13.10 -17.13 8.01
C TYR A 44 13.48 -16.37 6.71
N ASP A 45 14.49 -16.90 6.02
CA ASP A 45 14.97 -16.52 4.68
C ASP A 45 14.18 -17.27 3.59
N GLY A 46 13.75 -16.56 2.54
CA GLY A 46 13.36 -17.19 1.28
C GLY A 46 12.92 -16.24 0.16
N THR A 47 12.29 -15.11 0.51
CA THR A 47 11.99 -14.02 -0.43
C THR A 47 11.94 -12.73 0.37
N GLN A 48 12.70 -11.72 -0.05
CA GLN A 48 12.63 -10.38 0.52
C GLN A 48 11.17 -9.90 0.54
N ASP A 49 10.55 -9.93 1.73
CA ASP A 49 9.20 -9.42 1.98
C ASP A 49 9.12 -7.99 1.42
N GLU A 50 8.02 -7.67 0.74
CA GLU A 50 7.86 -6.34 0.17
C GLU A 50 8.06 -5.29 1.26
N PRO A 51 9.03 -4.38 1.10
CA PRO A 51 9.28 -3.35 2.09
C PRO A 51 8.00 -2.60 2.44
N ARG A 52 7.76 -2.35 3.73
CA ARG A 52 6.57 -1.63 4.23
C ARG A 52 6.25 -0.37 3.43
N TYR A 53 7.26 0.41 3.03
CA TYR A 53 7.07 1.63 2.23
C TYR A 53 6.50 1.39 0.82
N LEU A 54 6.67 0.20 0.22
CA LEU A 54 6.04 -0.14 -1.07
C LEU A 54 4.56 -0.51 -0.89
N LEU A 55 4.25 -1.25 0.17
CA LEU A 55 2.88 -1.64 0.48
C LEU A 55 2.03 -0.40 0.83
N LEU A 56 2.54 0.46 1.73
CA LEU A 56 1.88 1.71 2.10
C LEU A 56 1.64 2.61 0.88
N ALA A 57 2.64 2.76 0.00
CA ALA A 57 2.49 3.56 -1.21
C ALA A 57 1.48 2.96 -2.21
N ARG A 58 1.37 1.62 -2.28
CA ARG A 58 0.36 0.97 -3.12
C ARG A 58 -1.05 1.15 -2.55
N GLU A 59 -1.23 1.03 -1.24
CA GLU A 59 -2.51 1.32 -0.58
C GLU A 59 -2.93 2.79 -0.81
N ALA A 60 -1.99 3.72 -0.66
CA ALA A 60 -2.22 5.14 -0.93
C ALA A 60 -2.65 5.38 -2.39
N GLU A 61 -1.99 4.75 -3.35
CA GLU A 61 -2.34 4.87 -4.78
C GLU A 61 -3.75 4.35 -5.09
N MET A 62 -4.17 3.24 -4.47
CA MET A 62 -5.53 2.72 -4.60
C MET A 62 -6.58 3.71 -4.08
N LEU A 63 -6.32 4.34 -2.93
CA LEU A 63 -7.23 5.33 -2.33
C LEU A 63 -7.22 6.67 -3.08
N MET A 64 -6.09 7.04 -3.68
CA MET A 64 -5.97 8.23 -4.52
C MET A 64 -6.80 8.10 -5.81
N THR A 65 -6.72 6.94 -6.45
CA THR A 65 -7.34 6.69 -7.76
C THR A 65 -8.78 6.19 -7.66
N GLY A 66 -9.11 5.37 -6.65
CA GLY A 66 -10.38 4.68 -6.53
C GLY A 66 -10.66 3.72 -7.70
N GLY A 67 -11.79 3.02 -7.64
CA GLY A 67 -12.16 1.99 -8.61
C GLY A 67 -12.09 0.59 -8.02
N PHE A 68 -12.52 -0.42 -8.79
CA PHE A 68 -12.58 -1.82 -8.33
C PHE A 68 -13.25 -1.98 -6.97
N HIS A 69 -14.46 -1.39 -6.86
CA HIS A 69 -15.27 -1.32 -5.64
C HIS A 69 -14.72 -0.43 -4.51
N LEU A 70 -13.58 0.23 -4.68
CA LEU A 70 -13.02 1.18 -3.73
C LEU A 70 -13.39 2.63 -4.09
N ASP A 71 -13.88 3.38 -3.10
CA ASP A 71 -14.14 4.81 -3.22
C ASP A 71 -12.82 5.58 -3.02
N LYS A 72 -12.68 6.73 -3.68
CA LYS A 72 -11.52 7.59 -3.47
C LYS A 72 -11.53 8.13 -2.03
N ASP A 73 -10.36 8.15 -1.42
CA ASP A 73 -10.12 8.80 -0.14
C ASP A 73 -8.77 9.53 -0.19
N PRO A 74 -8.74 10.76 -0.74
CA PRO A 74 -7.50 11.53 -0.87
C PRO A 74 -6.87 11.90 0.48
N GLN A 75 -7.70 12.07 1.53
CA GLN A 75 -7.22 12.31 2.90
C GLN A 75 -6.37 11.13 3.36
N ARG A 76 -6.95 9.92 3.32
CA ARG A 76 -6.25 8.70 3.76
C ARG A 76 -5.07 8.37 2.86
N SER A 77 -5.19 8.64 1.56
CA SER A 77 -4.07 8.51 0.62
C SER A 77 -2.88 9.38 1.02
N GLY A 78 -3.09 10.65 1.36
CA GLY A 78 -2.00 11.56 1.75
C GLY A 78 -1.30 11.13 3.04
N GLU A 79 -2.07 10.64 4.03
CA GLU A 79 -1.54 10.04 5.25
C GLU A 79 -0.64 8.83 4.93
N LEU A 80 -1.14 7.88 4.14
CA LEU A 80 -0.38 6.67 3.79
C LEU A 80 0.86 6.95 2.95
N TYR A 81 0.82 7.94 2.04
CA TYR A 81 2.03 8.36 1.32
C TYR A 81 3.06 9.01 2.25
N THR A 82 2.63 9.76 3.27
CA THR A 82 3.52 10.32 4.29
C THR A 82 4.18 9.20 5.11
N GLU A 83 3.40 8.23 5.58
CA GLU A 83 3.93 7.04 6.27
C GLU A 83 4.89 6.23 5.38
N ALA A 84 4.56 6.08 4.09
CA ALA A 84 5.43 5.43 3.12
C ALA A 84 6.75 6.20 2.93
N ALA A 85 6.69 7.54 2.93
CA ALA A 85 7.86 8.40 2.79
C ALA A 85 8.81 8.25 3.99
N GLU A 86 8.26 8.25 5.20
CA GLU A 86 9.01 8.05 6.45
C GLU A 86 9.68 6.66 6.46
N ALA A 87 8.92 5.59 6.20
CA ALA A 87 9.45 4.24 6.11
C ALA A 87 10.51 4.09 5.00
N ALA A 88 10.36 4.79 3.87
CA ALA A 88 11.37 4.84 2.82
C ALA A 88 12.64 5.58 3.27
N MET A 89 12.52 6.65 4.05
CA MET A 89 13.64 7.41 4.59
C MET A 89 14.43 6.58 5.61
N GLU A 90 13.74 5.85 6.50
CA GLU A 90 14.34 4.89 7.44
C GLU A 90 15.14 3.79 6.71
N ALA A 91 14.62 3.32 5.58
CA ALA A 91 15.31 2.37 4.70
C ALA A 91 16.39 3.03 3.80
N MET A 92 16.78 4.27 4.07
CA MET A 92 17.76 5.07 3.31
C MET A 92 17.40 5.27 1.82
N LYS A 93 16.11 5.24 1.48
CA LYS A 93 15.57 5.49 0.13
C LYS A 93 15.11 6.94 -0.04
N GLY A 94 15.97 7.91 0.26
CA GLY A 94 15.60 9.34 0.28
C GLY A 94 14.98 9.88 -1.02
N ARG A 95 15.40 9.38 -2.19
CA ARG A 95 14.75 9.75 -3.48
C ARG A 95 13.31 9.23 -3.59
N LEU A 96 13.04 8.05 -3.03
CA LEU A 96 11.71 7.47 -3.02
C LEU A 96 10.82 8.16 -1.98
N ALA A 97 11.38 8.46 -0.80
CA ALA A 97 10.70 9.24 0.23
C ALA A 97 10.22 10.60 -0.31
N ASN A 98 11.09 11.34 -1.02
CA ASN A 98 10.71 12.61 -1.63
C ASN A 98 9.57 12.47 -2.66
N GLN A 99 9.53 11.39 -3.43
CA GLN A 99 8.43 11.13 -4.36
C GLN A 99 7.11 10.87 -3.62
N TYR A 100 7.16 10.14 -2.51
CA TYR A 100 5.96 9.89 -1.72
C TYR A 100 5.47 11.14 -1.00
N TYR A 101 6.36 12.00 -0.48
CA TYR A 101 5.96 13.31 0.04
C TYR A 101 5.27 14.16 -1.04
N GLN A 102 5.80 14.17 -2.27
CA GLN A 102 5.14 14.88 -3.39
C GLN A 102 3.74 14.32 -3.68
N LYS A 103 3.59 13.00 -3.71
CA LYS A 103 2.28 12.35 -3.89
C LYS A 103 1.32 12.62 -2.73
N ALA A 104 1.82 12.78 -1.50
CA ALA A 104 0.99 13.16 -0.35
C ALA A 104 0.40 14.57 -0.53
N GLU A 105 1.23 15.53 -0.94
CA GLU A 105 0.78 16.89 -1.26
C GLU A 105 -0.23 16.91 -2.42
N GLU A 106 0.01 16.12 -3.48
CA GLU A 106 -0.95 15.96 -4.58
C GLU A 106 -2.30 15.38 -4.10
N ALA A 107 -2.26 14.42 -3.17
CA ALA A 107 -3.47 13.84 -2.59
C ALA A 107 -4.26 14.86 -1.78
N TRP A 108 -3.60 15.68 -0.96
CA TRP A 108 -4.27 16.73 -0.19
C TRP A 108 -4.78 17.88 -1.05
N ALA A 109 -4.05 18.25 -2.11
CA ALA A 109 -4.49 19.27 -3.06
C ALA A 109 -5.83 18.91 -3.72
N MET A 110 -6.11 17.62 -3.97
CA MET A 110 -7.40 17.15 -4.50
C MET A 110 -8.57 17.30 -3.52
N MET A 111 -8.32 17.59 -2.23
CA MET A 111 -9.39 17.87 -1.27
C MET A 111 -9.80 19.36 -1.25
N GLU A 112 -8.94 20.23 -1.77
CA GLU A 112 -9.17 21.68 -1.84
C GLU A 112 -9.93 22.11 -3.11
N GLU A 113 -10.21 21.17 -4.02
CA GLU A 113 -10.96 21.34 -5.28
C GLU A 113 -12.39 20.79 -5.18
#